data_AF-A0AAJ7L5B7-F1
#
_entry.id   AF-A0AAJ7L5B7-F1
#
_cell.length_a   1.000
_cell.length_b   1.000
_cell.length_c   1.000
_cell.angle_alpha   90.00
_cell.angle_beta   90.00
_cell.angle_gamma   90.00
#
_symmetry.space_group_name_H-M   'P 1'
#
loop_
_entity.id
_entity.type
_entity.pdbx_description
1 polymer ?
#
loop_
_entity_poly.entity_id
_entity_poly.type
_entity_poly.pdbx_seq_one_letter_code
_entity_poly.pdbx_strand_id
1 'polypeptide(L)'
;MKKAGKALKVLFPRMLHLTCTAHAVHRVAEEIRLVFPDVDELVAHGKKVFLKSASRVTKFREMVPNVPLPPQPVLTRWGTWVNAAIYYAQHFEAVASVVNALDPTEAASIAVMQEL
;
A
#
# COMPACT_ATOMS: atom_id res chain seq x y z
N MET A 1 15.21 9.68 15.18
CA MET A 1 15.30 10.69 16.25
C MET A 1 16.50 10.54 17.21
N LYS A 2 17.31 9.46 17.15
CA LYS A 2 18.47 9.30 18.06
C LYS A 2 19.53 10.40 17.97
N LYS A 3 19.89 10.86 16.75
CA LYS A 3 20.87 11.95 16.55
C LYS A 3 20.39 13.27 17.19
N ALA A 4 19.13 13.65 16.93
CA ALA A 4 18.51 14.83 17.54
C ALA A 4 18.44 14.72 19.07
N GLY A 5 18.05 13.56 19.61
CA GLY A 5 18.04 13.33 21.05
C GLY A 5 19.41 13.51 21.70
N LYS A 6 20.49 13.04 21.06
CA LYS A 6 21.87 13.25 21.53
C LYS A 6 22.24 14.74 21.55
N ALA A 7 21.91 15.49 20.50
CA ALA A 7 22.18 16.92 20.42
C ALA A 7 21.43 17.71 21.51
N LEU A 8 20.14 17.42 21.72
CA LEU A 8 19.31 18.10 22.71
C LEU A 8 19.72 17.79 24.16
N LYS A 9 20.30 16.61 24.43
CA LYS A 9 20.77 16.23 25.76
C LYS A 9 21.86 17.15 26.30
N VAL A 10 22.64 17.80 25.43
CA VAL A 10 23.65 18.81 25.81
C VAL A 10 22.98 20.03 26.46
N LEU A 11 21.87 20.51 25.87
CA LEU A 11 21.10 21.63 26.38
C LEU A 11 20.18 21.24 27.56
N PHE A 12 19.75 19.98 27.60
CA PHE A 12 18.83 19.44 28.61
C PHE A 12 19.40 18.18 29.27
N PRO A 13 20.35 18.31 30.22
CA PRO A 13 21.09 17.17 30.78
C PRO A 13 20.22 16.09 31.43
N ARG A 14 19.03 16.44 31.93
CA ARG A 14 18.08 15.50 32.56
C ARG A 14 17.06 14.89 31.59
N MET A 15 17.06 15.25 30.30
CA MET A 15 16.11 14.74 29.31
C MET A 15 16.25 13.22 29.11
N LEU A 16 15.15 12.47 29.21
CA LEU A 16 15.12 11.05 28.84
C LEU A 16 14.59 10.92 27.41
N HIS A 17 15.42 10.42 26.50
CA HIS A 17 15.00 10.15 25.12
C HIS A 17 14.63 8.68 24.96
N LEU A 18 13.34 8.41 24.79
CA LEU A 18 12.80 7.08 24.53
C LEU A 18 12.58 6.90 23.04
N THR A 19 12.97 5.74 22.50
CA THR A 19 12.67 5.39 21.11
C THR A 19 11.24 4.87 21.06
N CYS A 20 10.37 5.53 20.28
CA CYS A 20 9.02 5.04 20.05
C CYS A 20 9.07 3.72 19.25
N THR A 21 8.66 2.62 19.88
CA THR A 21 8.61 1.28 19.25
C THR A 21 7.74 1.30 18.01
N ALA A 22 6.64 2.06 18.04
CA ALA A 22 5.73 2.15 16.91
C ALA A 22 6.36 2.87 15.69
N HIS A 23 7.22 3.88 15.93
CA HIS A 23 8.04 4.48 14.88
C HIS A 23 9.07 3.46 14.33
N ALA A 24 9.64 2.60 15.17
CA ALA A 24 10.56 1.56 14.71
C ALA A 24 9.85 0.55 13.81
N VAL A 25 8.64 0.09 14.19
CA VAL A 25 7.80 -0.81 13.36
C VAL A 25 7.47 -0.16 12.02
N HIS A 26 7.11 1.12 12.00
CA HIS A 26 6.84 1.83 10.74
C HIS A 26 8.06 1.83 9.81
N ARG A 27 9.27 2.09 10.34
CA ARG A 27 10.50 2.03 9.53
C ARG A 27 10.71 0.65 8.95
N VAL A 28 10.52 -0.41 9.74
CA VAL A 28 10.63 -1.78 9.23
C VAL A 28 9.64 -2.04 8.11
N ALA A 29 8.38 -1.59 8.25
CA ALA A 29 7.39 -1.72 7.19
C ALA A 29 7.77 -0.96 5.91
N GLU A 30 8.37 0.24 6.03
CA GLU A 30 8.89 0.98 4.88
C GLU A 30 10.07 0.26 4.22
N GLU A 31 11.00 -0.31 4.99
CA GLU A 31 12.11 -1.10 4.43
C GLU A 31 11.59 -2.35 3.70
N ILE A 32 10.60 -3.04 4.25
CA ILE A 32 9.97 -4.18 3.57
C ILE A 32 9.42 -3.74 2.21
N ARG A 33 8.68 -2.63 2.15
CA ARG A 33 8.16 -2.10 0.89
C ARG A 33 9.27 -1.84 -0.14
N LEU A 34 10.38 -1.24 0.27
CA LEU A 34 11.51 -0.95 -0.61
C LEU A 34 12.21 -2.21 -1.15
N VAL A 35 12.16 -3.31 -0.41
CA VAL A 35 12.74 -4.60 -0.81
C VAL A 35 11.88 -5.33 -1.85
N PHE A 36 10.58 -4.98 -1.98
CA PHE A 36 9.64 -5.60 -2.92
C PHE A 36 9.05 -4.57 -3.91
N PRO A 37 9.86 -4.07 -4.86
CA PRO A 37 9.43 -3.02 -5.79
C PRO A 37 8.25 -3.44 -6.67
N ASP A 38 8.21 -4.67 -7.16
CA ASP A 38 7.11 -5.15 -8.03
C ASP A 38 5.77 -5.21 -7.27
N VAL A 39 5.81 -5.61 -6.00
CA VAL A 39 4.64 -5.61 -5.11
C VAL A 39 4.23 -4.17 -4.79
N ASP A 40 5.20 -3.26 -4.61
CA ASP A 40 4.91 -1.84 -4.39
C ASP A 40 4.21 -1.22 -5.61
N GLU A 41 4.65 -1.56 -6.82
CA GLU A 41 4.01 -1.13 -8.06
C GLU A 41 2.58 -1.66 -8.17
N LEU A 42 2.37 -2.96 -7.94
CA LEU A 42 1.04 -3.59 -7.88
C LEU A 42 0.11 -2.86 -6.89
N VAL A 43 0.59 -2.63 -5.67
CA VAL A 43 -0.17 -1.95 -4.61
C VAL A 43 -0.50 -0.50 -5.00
N ALA A 44 0.46 0.22 -5.61
CA ALA A 44 0.29 1.59 -6.03
C ALA A 44 -0.68 1.76 -7.21
N HIS A 45 -0.66 0.83 -8.18
CA HIS A 45 -1.47 0.88 -9.39
C HIS A 45 -2.86 0.26 -9.20
N GLY A 46 -2.97 -0.87 -8.51
CA GLY A 46 -4.25 -1.55 -8.37
C GLY A 46 -5.30 -0.73 -7.60
N LYS A 47 -4.86 0.13 -6.65
CA LYS A 47 -5.75 1.15 -6.06
C LYS A 47 -6.31 2.11 -7.12
N LYS A 48 -5.49 2.58 -8.05
CA LYS A 48 -5.88 3.59 -9.06
C LYS A 48 -6.90 3.05 -10.05
N VAL A 49 -6.90 1.74 -10.30
CA VAL A 49 -7.89 1.06 -11.17
C VAL A 49 -9.31 1.24 -10.64
N PHE A 50 -9.54 1.22 -9.34
CA PHE A 50 -10.90 1.33 -8.78
C PHE A 50 -11.21 2.71 -8.21
N LEU A 51 -10.18 3.54 -8.04
CA LEU A 51 -10.34 4.89 -7.49
C LEU A 51 -11.18 5.76 -8.42
N LYS A 52 -12.24 6.38 -7.86
CA LYS A 52 -13.12 7.36 -8.54
C LYS A 52 -13.84 6.84 -9.79
N SER A 53 -14.04 5.53 -9.94
CA SER A 53 -14.84 4.97 -11.03
C SER A 53 -15.88 3.99 -10.47
N ALA A 54 -17.13 4.44 -10.46
CA ALA A 54 -18.25 3.63 -10.00
C ALA A 54 -18.46 2.41 -10.91
N SER A 55 -18.29 2.55 -12.23
CA SER A 55 -18.43 1.45 -13.20
C SER A 55 -17.46 0.31 -12.92
N ARG A 56 -16.16 0.63 -12.72
CA ARG A 56 -15.13 -0.38 -12.41
C ARG A 56 -15.37 -1.04 -11.05
N VAL A 57 -15.85 -0.29 -10.05
CA VAL A 57 -16.24 -0.86 -8.75
C VAL A 57 -17.46 -1.79 -8.87
N THR A 58 -18.46 -1.42 -9.65
CA THR A 58 -19.62 -2.28 -9.92
C THR A 58 -19.19 -3.56 -10.62
N LYS A 59 -18.37 -3.45 -11.67
CA LYS A 59 -17.83 -4.61 -12.40
C LYS A 59 -17.04 -5.55 -11.48
N PHE A 60 -16.21 -5.00 -10.60
CA PHE A 60 -15.49 -5.78 -9.59
C PHE A 60 -16.46 -6.57 -8.69
N ARG A 61 -17.49 -5.91 -8.15
CA ARG A 61 -18.47 -6.57 -7.28
C ARG A 61 -19.32 -7.62 -8.01
N GLU A 62 -19.58 -7.44 -9.30
CA GLU A 62 -20.30 -8.42 -10.12
C GLU A 62 -19.46 -9.66 -10.41
N MET A 63 -18.18 -9.48 -10.75
CA MET A 63 -17.28 -10.60 -11.10
C MET A 63 -16.79 -11.36 -9.88
N VAL A 64 -16.48 -10.66 -8.79
CA VAL A 64 -15.88 -11.24 -7.58
C VAL A 64 -16.62 -10.78 -6.31
N PRO A 65 -17.90 -11.15 -6.12
CA PRO A 65 -18.78 -10.60 -5.09
C PRO A 65 -18.31 -10.84 -3.64
N ASN A 66 -17.51 -11.89 -3.43
CA ASN A 66 -17.01 -12.28 -2.10
C ASN A 66 -15.61 -11.72 -1.79
N VAL A 67 -15.02 -10.95 -2.71
CA VAL A 67 -13.70 -10.35 -2.53
C VAL A 67 -13.88 -8.88 -2.16
N PRO A 68 -13.26 -8.38 -1.08
CA PRO A 68 -13.32 -6.96 -0.76
C PRO A 68 -12.59 -6.15 -1.84
N LEU A 69 -12.97 -4.88 -2.04
CA LEU A 69 -12.21 -3.99 -2.94
C LEU A 69 -10.76 -3.85 -2.44
N PRO A 70 -9.78 -3.63 -3.35
CA PRO A 70 -8.41 -3.42 -2.95
C PRO A 70 -8.28 -2.29 -1.93
N PRO A 71 -7.53 -2.51 -0.83
CA PRO A 71 -7.38 -1.51 0.20
C PRO A 71 -6.63 -0.29 -0.34
N GLN A 72 -6.87 0.86 0.29
CA GLN A 72 -6.18 2.09 -0.06
C GLN A 72 -5.06 2.35 0.94
N PRO A 73 -3.80 1.97 0.65
CA PRO A 73 -2.70 2.25 1.55
C PRO A 73 -2.52 3.77 1.70
N VAL A 74 -2.14 4.16 2.91
CA VAL A 74 -1.81 5.54 3.27
C VAL A 74 -0.36 5.52 3.76
N LEU A 75 0.55 6.10 2.98
CA LEU A 75 2.00 6.04 3.26
C LEU A 75 2.35 6.50 4.68
N THR A 76 1.60 7.47 5.22
CA THR A 76 1.83 8.00 6.58
C THR A 76 1.25 7.13 7.70
N ARG A 77 0.46 6.09 7.39
CA ARG A 77 -0.15 5.18 8.37
C ARG A 77 0.52 3.81 8.33
N TRP A 78 0.93 3.38 9.53
CA TRP A 78 1.71 2.16 9.73
C TRP A 78 0.98 0.92 9.24
N GLY A 79 1.71 0.04 8.55
CA GLY A 79 1.22 -1.28 8.14
C GLY A 79 0.17 -1.28 7.03
N THR A 80 -0.31 -0.12 6.57
CA THR A 80 -1.35 -0.07 5.52
C THR A 80 -0.87 -0.65 4.19
N TRP A 81 0.41 -0.45 3.85
CA TRP A 81 1.03 -1.09 2.69
C TRP A 81 1.14 -2.61 2.86
N VAL A 82 1.58 -3.09 4.04
CA VAL A 82 1.70 -4.53 4.33
C VAL A 82 0.34 -5.21 4.24
N ASN A 83 -0.71 -4.60 4.78
CA ASN A 83 -2.07 -5.12 4.66
C ASN A 83 -2.54 -5.15 3.20
N ALA A 84 -2.14 -4.17 2.37
CA ALA A 84 -2.44 -4.19 0.95
C ALA A 84 -1.70 -5.31 0.21
N ALA A 85 -0.42 -5.52 0.50
CA ALA A 85 0.35 -6.63 -0.04
C ALA A 85 -0.27 -7.99 0.33
N ILE A 86 -0.68 -8.17 1.59
CA ILE A 86 -1.38 -9.39 2.05
C ILE A 86 -2.70 -9.58 1.30
N TYR A 87 -3.48 -8.52 1.12
CA TYR A 87 -4.72 -8.58 0.35
C TYR A 87 -4.46 -9.10 -1.08
N TYR A 88 -3.46 -8.54 -1.78
CA TYR A 88 -3.14 -9.02 -3.13
C TYR A 88 -2.64 -10.46 -3.11
N ALA A 89 -1.82 -10.86 -2.14
CA ALA A 89 -1.40 -12.25 -2.01
C ALA A 89 -2.58 -13.22 -1.83
N GLN A 90 -3.65 -12.80 -1.16
CA GLN A 90 -4.85 -13.61 -0.92
C GLN A 90 -5.84 -13.62 -2.09
N HIS A 91 -5.87 -12.56 -2.89
CA HIS A 91 -6.91 -12.31 -3.89
C HIS A 91 -6.37 -12.03 -5.29
N PHE A 92 -5.09 -12.35 -5.55
CA PHE A 92 -4.39 -11.99 -6.78
C PHE A 92 -5.17 -12.37 -8.04
N GLU A 93 -5.50 -13.65 -8.18
CA GLU A 93 -6.23 -14.19 -9.33
C GLU A 93 -7.59 -13.53 -9.54
N ALA A 94 -8.31 -13.29 -8.44
CA ALA A 94 -9.61 -12.64 -8.49
C ALA A 94 -9.49 -11.20 -9.02
N VAL A 95 -8.53 -10.43 -8.50
CA VAL A 95 -8.29 -9.05 -8.95
C VAL A 95 -7.78 -9.03 -10.39
N ALA A 96 -6.85 -9.91 -10.77
CA ALA A 96 -6.31 -10.04 -12.11
C ALA A 96 -7.43 -10.35 -13.13
N SER A 97 -8.36 -11.24 -12.79
CA SER A 97 -9.51 -11.54 -13.66
C SER A 97 -10.37 -10.31 -13.96
N VAL A 98 -10.57 -9.44 -12.98
CA VAL A 98 -11.32 -8.18 -13.16
C VAL A 98 -10.53 -7.21 -14.01
N VAL A 99 -9.24 -7.00 -13.70
CA VAL A 99 -8.36 -6.07 -14.41
C VAL A 99 -8.26 -6.45 -15.89
N ASN A 100 -8.10 -7.73 -16.21
CA ASN A 100 -8.01 -8.24 -17.58
C ASN A 100 -9.33 -8.12 -18.36
N ALA A 101 -10.46 -7.96 -17.68
CA ALA A 101 -11.75 -7.71 -18.30
C ALA A 101 -12.04 -6.21 -18.56
N LEU A 102 -11.15 -5.31 -18.14
CA LEU A 102 -11.26 -3.87 -18.38
C LEU A 102 -10.52 -3.45 -19.65
N ASP A 103 -11.00 -2.38 -20.28
CA ASP A 103 -10.34 -1.78 -21.44
C ASP A 103 -9.09 -0.98 -20.99
N PRO A 104 -7.88 -1.32 -21.45
CA PRO A 104 -6.65 -0.60 -21.08
C PRO A 104 -6.63 0.86 -21.52
N THR A 105 -7.45 1.26 -22.48
CA THR A 105 -7.53 2.63 -22.98
C THR A 105 -8.29 3.57 -22.04
N GLU A 106 -9.12 3.04 -21.12
CA GLU A 106 -9.90 3.84 -20.18
C GLU A 106 -9.05 4.52 -19.09
N ALA A 107 -7.93 3.91 -18.70
CA ALA A 107 -7.00 4.49 -17.73
C ALA A 107 -5.63 3.83 -17.81
N ALA A 108 -4.57 4.64 -17.74
CA ALA A 108 -3.19 4.15 -17.73
C ALA A 108 -2.91 3.13 -16.60
N SER A 109 -3.60 3.23 -15.46
CA SER A 109 -3.48 2.26 -14.37
C SER A 109 -3.96 0.85 -14.76
N ILE A 110 -4.89 0.73 -15.71
CA ILE A 110 -5.39 -0.56 -16.17
C ILE A 110 -4.32 -1.22 -17.04
N ALA A 111 -3.81 -0.49 -18.05
CA ALA A 111 -2.73 -0.99 -18.90
C ALA A 111 -1.53 -1.47 -18.09
N VAL A 112 -1.04 -0.66 -17.15
CA VAL A 112 0.07 -1.08 -16.26
C VAL A 112 -0.27 -2.35 -15.49
N MET A 113 -1.48 -2.45 -14.93
CA MET A 113 -1.87 -3.63 -14.15
C MET A 113 -2.10 -4.89 -14.98
N GLN A 114 -2.28 -4.78 -16.30
CA GLN A 114 -2.37 -5.92 -17.22
C GLN A 114 -0.99 -6.43 -17.66
N GLU A 115 0.05 -5.60 -17.49
CA GLU A 115 1.44 -5.94 -17.81
C GLU A 115 2.23 -6.50 -16.61
N LEU A 116 1.71 -6.31 -15.39
CA LEU A 116 2.25 -6.87 -14.13
C LEU A 116 1.81 -8.33 -13.92
#